data_AF-A0A7C5D6N3-F1
#
_entry.id   AF-A0A7C5D6N3-F1
#
_cell.length_a   1.000
_cell.length_b   1.000
_cell.length_c   1.000
_cell.angle_alpha   90.00
_cell.angle_beta   90.00
_cell.angle_gamma   90.00
#
_symmetry.space_group_name_H-M   'P 1'
#
loop_
_entity.id
_entity.type
_entity.pdbx_description
1 polymer ?
#
loop_
_entity_poly.entity_id
_entity_poly.type
_entity_poly.pdbx_seq_one_letter_code
_entity_poly.pdbx_strand_id
1 'polypeptide(L)'
;MQSLRTLSYGDAKNKAIILLTDGYHNAGTSSPKDAVAKAKKLGIKIYTIGIGKKSDYDVALLETIAKETGGKSYAATSSDDLTTIYEEINTMEPSAIRSENYLNQKLLIAFPLGLAFFLLLVWTLSEERKKV
;
A
#
# COMPACT_ATOMS: atom_id res chain seq x y z
N MET A 1 4.39 8.84 -3.94
CA MET A 1 3.02 8.85 -4.51
C MET A 1 2.30 7.49 -4.58
N GLN A 2 3.00 6.36 -4.43
CA GLN A 2 2.43 5.01 -4.65
C GLN A 2 1.54 4.53 -3.48
N SER A 3 1.92 4.83 -2.23
CA SER A 3 1.18 4.48 -1.00
C SER A 3 -0.23 5.07 -0.90
N LEU A 4 -0.43 6.27 -1.45
CA LEU A 4 -1.71 7.00 -1.37
C LEU A 4 -2.77 6.48 -2.36
N ARG A 5 -2.34 5.78 -3.42
CA ARG A 5 -3.25 5.11 -4.35
C ARG A 5 -3.74 3.78 -3.76
N THR A 6 -2.92 3.10 -2.96
CA THR A 6 -3.24 1.80 -2.34
C THR A 6 -4.41 1.88 -1.36
N LEU A 7 -4.46 2.92 -0.51
CA LEU A 7 -5.55 3.07 0.47
C LEU A 7 -6.88 3.58 -0.12
N SER A 8 -6.85 4.20 -1.29
CA SER A 8 -8.06 4.73 -1.93
C SER A 8 -9.02 3.62 -2.37
N TYR A 9 -8.54 2.39 -2.59
CA TYR A 9 -9.30 1.27 -3.15
C TYR A 9 -9.88 0.28 -2.11
N GLY A 10 -9.58 0.44 -0.82
CA GLY A 10 -10.13 -0.42 0.23
C GLY A 10 -11.52 0.02 0.70
N ASP A 11 -12.43 -0.92 0.92
CA ASP A 11 -13.77 -0.70 1.51
C ASP A 11 -13.71 -0.74 3.05
N ALA A 12 -12.61 -0.22 3.61
CA ALA A 12 -12.37 -0.20 5.05
C ALA A 12 -13.04 1.02 5.67
N LYS A 13 -13.84 0.78 6.73
CA LYS A 13 -14.53 1.82 7.49
C LYS A 13 -13.56 2.86 8.07
N ASN A 14 -12.37 2.41 8.49
CA ASN A 14 -11.27 3.24 8.96
C ASN A 14 -10.03 2.97 8.10
N LYS A 15 -9.38 4.04 7.63
CA LYS A 15 -8.20 3.96 6.75
C LYS A 15 -7.03 4.70 7.40
N ALA A 16 -5.99 3.96 7.77
CA ALA A 16 -4.80 4.51 8.40
C ALA A 16 -3.54 4.13 7.61
N ILE A 17 -2.60 5.06 7.46
CA ILE A 17 -1.23 4.83 6.95
C ILE A 17 -0.28 4.96 8.12
N ILE A 18 0.64 4.01 8.27
CA ILE A 18 1.78 4.15 9.18
C ILE A 18 3.00 4.49 8.32
N LEU A 19 3.55 5.70 8.51
CA LEU A 19 4.74 6.21 7.85
C LEU A 19 5.93 6.04 8.79
N LEU A 20 6.81 5.10 8.47
CA LEU A 20 8.06 4.86 9.19
C LEU A 20 9.21 5.58 8.47
N THR A 21 10.03 6.34 9.20
CA THR A 21 11.22 6.99 8.63
C THR A 21 12.37 7.00 9.63
N ASP A 22 13.59 6.76 9.13
CA ASP A 22 14.86 6.75 9.86
C ASP A 22 15.74 7.96 9.50
N GLY A 23 15.22 8.94 8.73
CA GLY A 23 16.02 10.02 8.15
C GLY A 23 15.23 11.21 7.60
N TYR A 24 15.97 12.20 7.09
CA TYR A 24 15.39 13.35 6.37
C TYR A 24 14.90 12.96 4.97
N HIS A 25 13.81 13.61 4.53
CA HIS A 25 13.18 13.39 3.24
C HIS A 25 14.16 13.65 2.08
N ASN A 26 14.64 12.59 1.42
CA ASN A 26 15.41 12.67 0.19
C ASN A 26 14.72 11.86 -0.92
N ALA A 27 14.51 12.51 -2.06
CA ALA A 27 14.01 12.01 -3.35
C ALA A 27 12.48 11.76 -3.50
N GLY A 28 11.79 12.76 -4.06
CA GLY A 28 10.51 12.59 -4.75
C GLY A 28 9.89 13.92 -5.16
N THR A 29 9.53 14.09 -6.45
CA THR A 29 8.98 15.31 -7.07
C THR A 29 7.55 15.69 -6.63
N SER A 30 7.04 15.11 -5.54
CA SER A 30 5.73 15.41 -4.97
C SER A 30 5.87 15.98 -3.56
N SER A 31 5.37 17.20 -3.35
CA SER A 31 5.41 17.86 -2.05
C SER A 31 4.68 17.00 -1.00
N PRO A 32 5.26 16.79 0.20
CA PRO A 32 4.58 16.13 1.32
C PRO A 32 3.19 16.74 1.61
N LYS A 33 3.03 18.04 1.36
CA LYS A 33 1.76 18.76 1.52
C LYS A 33 0.66 18.23 0.59
N ASP A 34 0.99 17.91 -0.66
CA ASP A 34 0.00 17.38 -1.62
C ASP A 34 -0.48 15.98 -1.22
N ALA A 35 0.44 15.17 -0.69
CA ALA A 35 0.12 13.85 -0.17
C ALA A 35 -0.80 13.93 1.06
N VAL A 36 -0.52 14.85 1.98
CA VAL A 36 -1.36 15.13 3.17
C VAL A 36 -2.74 15.64 2.76
N ALA A 37 -2.81 16.62 1.86
CA ALA A 37 -4.08 17.16 1.38
C ALA A 37 -4.96 16.08 0.74
N LYS A 38 -4.36 15.18 -0.04
CA LYS A 38 -5.08 14.07 -0.65
C LYS A 38 -5.45 12.97 0.35
N ALA A 39 -4.60 12.66 1.34
CA ALA A 39 -4.95 11.76 2.43
C ALA A 39 -6.16 12.26 3.23
N LYS A 40 -6.15 13.56 3.59
CA LYS A 40 -7.26 14.25 4.25
C LYS A 40 -8.55 14.16 3.44
N LYS A 41 -8.49 14.40 2.12
CA LYS A 41 -9.66 14.30 1.22
C LYS A 41 -10.24 12.87 1.17
N LEU A 42 -9.39 11.87 1.31
CA LEU A 42 -9.78 10.45 1.30
C LEU A 42 -10.17 9.91 2.69
N GLY A 43 -10.16 10.75 3.72
CA GLY A 43 -10.45 10.34 5.10
C GLY A 43 -9.38 9.39 5.68
N ILE A 44 -8.15 9.49 5.17
CA ILE A 44 -7.03 8.64 5.58
C ILE A 44 -6.24 9.35 6.67
N LYS A 45 -6.11 8.72 7.84
CA LYS A 45 -5.23 9.18 8.92
C LYS A 45 -3.80 8.71 8.65
N ILE A 46 -2.80 9.56 8.90
CA ILE A 46 -1.39 9.18 8.79
C ILE A 46 -0.77 9.22 10.18
N TYR A 47 -0.23 8.09 10.62
CA TYR A 47 0.59 7.96 11.81
C TYR A 47 2.04 7.95 11.40
N THR A 48 2.88 8.76 12.04
CA THR A 48 4.30 8.85 11.70
C THR A 48 5.14 8.24 12.81
N ILE A 49 6.17 7.48 12.46
CA ILE A 49 7.10 6.86 13.40
C ILE A 49 8.52 7.22 12.96
N GLY A 50 9.19 8.06 13.75
CA GLY A 50 10.60 8.38 13.56
C GLY A 50 11.48 7.36 14.29
N ILE A 51 12.33 6.63 13.57
CA ILE A 51 13.30 5.71 14.16
C ILE A 51 14.59 6.48 14.48
N GLY A 52 15.15 6.25 15.67
CA GLY A 52 16.45 6.81 16.06
C GLY A 52 16.33 8.09 16.89
N LYS A 53 17.41 8.89 16.94
CA LYS A 53 17.43 10.10 17.75
C LYS A 53 16.64 11.21 17.06
N LYS A 54 16.03 12.11 17.83
CA LYS A 54 15.26 13.25 17.30
C LYS A 54 16.06 14.18 16.37
N SER A 55 17.39 14.09 16.38
CA SER A 55 18.28 14.79 15.45
C SER A 55 18.31 14.20 14.04
N ASP A 56 17.89 12.95 13.90
CA ASP A 56 18.13 12.15 12.70
C ASP A 56 17.00 12.32 11.67
N TYR A 57 15.87 12.91 12.07
CA TYR A 57 14.69 13.15 11.24
C TYR A 57 13.99 14.47 11.57
N ASP A 58 13.20 14.98 10.62
CA ASP A 58 12.42 16.21 10.81
C ASP A 58 11.15 15.95 11.63
N VAL A 59 11.28 16.08 12.96
CA VAL A 59 10.17 15.91 13.91
C VAL A 59 8.99 16.84 13.57
N ALA A 60 9.26 18.08 13.19
CA ALA A 60 8.24 19.08 12.94
C ALA A 60 7.42 18.74 11.69
N LEU A 61 8.06 18.25 10.63
CA LEU A 61 7.38 17.77 9.44
C LEU A 61 6.49 16.57 9.75
N LEU A 62 6.99 15.58 10.50
CA LEU A 62 6.22 14.38 10.86
C LEU A 62 5.01 14.72 11.73
N GLU A 63 5.19 15.58 12.74
CA GLU A 63 4.09 16.08 13.56
C GLU A 63 3.04 16.82 12.73
N THR A 64 3.47 17.63 11.76
CA THR A 64 2.56 18.35 10.87
C THR A 64 1.73 17.37 10.02
N ILE A 65 2.37 16.37 9.43
CA ILE A 65 1.69 15.33 8.62
C ILE A 65 0.65 14.58 9.45
N ALA A 66 1.03 14.13 10.65
CA ALA A 66 0.12 13.40 11.53
C ALA A 66 -1.05 14.28 11.97
N LYS A 67 -0.77 15.52 12.41
CA LYS A 67 -1.78 16.46 12.89
C LYS A 67 -2.77 16.86 11.80
N GLU A 68 -2.31 17.15 10.58
CA GLU A 68 -3.17 17.56 9.48
C GLU A 68 -4.12 16.45 9.00
N THR A 69 -3.73 15.20 9.18
CA THR A 69 -4.53 14.02 8.80
C THR A 69 -5.32 13.41 9.96
N GLY A 70 -5.11 13.89 11.20
CA GLY A 70 -5.81 13.39 12.40
C GLY A 70 -5.20 12.12 12.99
N GLY A 71 -3.95 11.80 12.66
CA GLY A 71 -3.15 10.75 13.30
C GLY A 71 -2.24 11.31 14.41
N LYS A 72 -1.28 10.48 14.85
CA LYS A 72 -0.28 10.83 15.88
C LYS A 72 1.15 10.57 15.37
N SER A 73 2.11 11.33 15.90
CA SER A 73 3.53 11.12 15.66
C SER A 73 4.16 10.40 16.86
N TYR A 74 5.01 9.42 16.57
CA TYR A 74 5.73 8.60 17.54
C TYR A 74 7.23 8.62 17.24
N ALA A 75 8.03 8.37 18.27
CA ALA A 75 9.46 8.13 18.15
C ALA A 75 9.75 6.73 18.68
N ALA A 76 10.49 5.93 17.91
CA ALA A 76 10.90 4.59 18.29
C ALA A 76 12.42 4.51 18.34
N THR A 77 12.95 4.02 19.45
CA THR A 77 14.39 3.80 19.64
C THR A 77 14.77 2.32 19.65
N SER A 78 13.78 1.45 19.88
CA SER A 78 13.94 -0.01 19.94
C SER A 78 12.80 -0.72 19.19
N SER A 79 13.02 -1.98 18.83
CA SER A 79 11.99 -2.88 18.30
C SER A 79 10.82 -3.08 19.29
N ASP A 80 11.08 -3.03 20.59
CA ASP A 80 10.04 -3.13 21.62
C ASP A 80 9.11 -1.89 21.60
N ASP A 81 9.68 -0.70 21.37
CA ASP A 81 8.91 0.53 21.20
C ASP A 81 8.01 0.44 19.98
N LEU A 82 8.54 -0.06 18.86
CA LEU A 82 7.75 -0.26 17.63
C LEU A 82 6.56 -1.16 17.90
N THR A 83 6.77 -2.30 18.57
CA THR A 83 5.70 -3.25 18.90
C THR A 83 4.60 -2.57 19.72
N THR A 84 4.98 -1.81 20.75
CA THR A 84 4.04 -1.07 21.60
C THR A 84 3.25 -0.02 20.80
N ILE A 85 3.92 0.72 19.91
CA ILE A 85 3.29 1.73 19.05
C ILE A 85 2.30 1.07 18.09
N TYR A 86 2.66 -0.06 17.47
CA TYR A 86 1.75 -0.80 16.60
C TYR A 86 0.52 -1.32 17.34
N GLU A 87 0.68 -1.80 18.58
CA GLU A 87 -0.44 -2.23 19.42
C GLU A 87 -1.37 -1.07 19.81
N GLU A 88 -0.80 0.10 20.15
CA GLU A 88 -1.58 1.31 20.43
C GLU A 88 -2.39 1.74 19.20
N ILE A 89 -1.76 1.78 18.03
CA ILE A 89 -2.42 2.13 16.77
C ILE A 89 -3.51 1.12 16.44
N ASN A 90 -3.26 -0.18 16.59
CA ASN A 90 -4.24 -1.23 16.32
C ASN A 90 -5.47 -1.14 17.25
N THR A 91 -5.27 -0.72 18.50
CA THR A 91 -6.37 -0.50 19.45
C THR A 91 -7.24 0.70 19.06
N MET A 92 -6.62 1.77 18.56
CA MET A 92 -7.34 2.98 18.15
C MET A 92 -7.98 2.86 16.76
N GLU A 93 -7.33 2.14 15.84
CA GLU A 93 -7.74 1.98 14.44
C GLU A 93 -7.86 0.49 14.07
N PRO A 94 -8.80 -0.25 14.67
CA PRO A 94 -9.02 -1.63 14.32
C PRO A 94 -9.53 -1.68 12.88
N SER A 95 -8.68 -2.12 11.97
CA SER A 95 -9.05 -2.39 10.58
C SER A 95 -8.98 -3.90 10.35
N ALA A 96 -10.00 -4.46 9.70
CA ALA A 96 -9.92 -5.81 9.20
C ALA A 96 -8.76 -5.84 8.19
N ILE A 97 -7.66 -6.48 8.55
CA ILE A 97 -6.49 -6.60 7.69
C ILE A 97 -6.94 -7.26 6.40
N ARG A 98 -7.04 -6.46 5.34
CA ARG A 98 -7.21 -6.94 3.97
C ARG A 98 -5.97 -6.51 3.20
N SER A 99 -4.87 -7.21 3.49
CA SER A 99 -3.68 -7.23 2.63
C SER A 99 -3.98 -8.08 1.39
N GLU A 100 -4.92 -7.60 0.59
CA GLU A 100 -5.09 -8.06 -0.78
C GLU A 100 -4.55 -6.91 -1.61
N ASN A 101 -3.42 -7.12 -2.28
CA ASN A 101 -2.90 -6.38 -3.45
C ASN A 101 -1.52 -5.73 -3.29
N TYR A 102 -0.49 -6.57 -3.45
CA TYR A 102 0.67 -6.20 -4.26
C TYR A 102 0.90 -7.17 -5.45
N LEU A 103 0.09 -8.23 -5.56
CA LEU A 103 0.16 -9.24 -6.62
C LEU A 103 -1.17 -9.44 -7.34
N ASN A 104 -1.94 -8.38 -7.59
CA ASN A 104 -3.13 -8.47 -8.44
C ASN A 104 -2.75 -8.55 -9.94
N GLN A 105 -1.78 -9.39 -10.28
CA GLN A 105 -1.57 -9.81 -11.66
C GLN A 105 -2.68 -10.79 -12.00
N LYS A 106 -3.82 -10.27 -12.49
CA LYS A 106 -4.79 -11.14 -13.15
C LYS A 106 -4.09 -11.83 -14.31
N LEU A 107 -3.85 -13.12 -14.15
CA LEU A 107 -3.16 -13.95 -15.13
C LEU A 107 -4.09 -14.14 -16.34
N LEU A 108 -3.98 -13.24 -17.32
CA LEU A 108 -4.76 -13.30 -18.58
C LEU A 108 -4.33 -14.45 -19.50
N ILE A 109 -3.51 -15.39 -19.01
CA ILE A 109 -2.99 -16.54 -19.78
C ILE A 109 -4.09 -17.47 -20.28
N ALA A 110 -5.27 -17.47 -19.64
CA ALA A 110 -6.41 -18.29 -20.06
C ALA A 110 -6.85 -18.00 -21.51
N PHE A 111 -6.76 -16.75 -21.97
CA PHE A 111 -7.14 -16.37 -23.34
C PHE A 111 -6.21 -16.95 -24.41
N PRO A 112 -4.87 -16.71 -24.39
CA PRO A 112 -3.97 -17.30 -25.36
C PRO A 112 -3.89 -18.84 -25.24
N LEU A 113 -4.02 -19.40 -24.03
CA LEU A 113 -4.03 -20.86 -23.84
C LEU A 113 -5.27 -21.51 -24.47
N GLY A 114 -6.44 -20.89 -24.29
CA GLY A 114 -7.70 -21.34 -24.91
C GLY A 114 -7.65 -21.26 -26.44
N LEU A 115 -7.08 -20.18 -26.99
CA LEU A 115 -6.88 -20.03 -28.43
C LEU A 115 -5.96 -21.12 -29.00
N ALA A 116 -4.83 -21.38 -28.34
CA ALA A 116 -3.89 -22.42 -28.75
C ALA A 116 -4.53 -23.81 -28.72
N PHE A 117 -5.27 -24.13 -27.65
CA PHE A 117 -5.99 -25.40 -27.51
C PHE A 117 -7.05 -25.57 -28.61
N PHE A 118 -7.80 -24.50 -28.92
CA PHE A 118 -8.82 -24.52 -29.98
C PHE A 118 -8.21 -24.77 -31.37
N LEU A 119 -7.11 -24.09 -31.70
CA LEU A 119 -6.41 -24.31 -32.97
C LEU A 119 -5.89 -25.75 -33.10
N LEU A 120 -5.40 -26.32 -32.01
CA LEU A 120 -4.94 -27.72 -31.96
C LEU A 120 -6.09 -28.70 -32.25
N LEU A 121 -7.26 -28.48 -31.65
CA LEU A 121 -8.45 -29.30 -31.92
C LEU A 121 -8.91 -29.22 -33.38
N VAL A 122 -8.93 -28.01 -33.95
CA VAL A 122 -9.31 -27.81 -35.36
C VAL A 122 -8.33 -28.51 -36.29
N TRP A 123 -7.03 -28.40 -36.01
CA TRP A 123 -5.99 -29.03 -36.80
C TRP A 123 -6.11 -30.56 -36.79
N THR A 124 -6.24 -31.19 -35.61
CA THR A 124 -6.42 -32.65 -35.46
C THR A 124 -7.64 -33.17 -36.21
N LEU A 125 -8.80 -32.50 -36.10
CA LEU A 125 -10.03 -32.90 -36.80
C LEU A 125 -9.96 -32.71 -38.32
N SER A 126 -9.07 -31.84 -38.81
CA SER A 126 -8.82 -31.66 -40.25
C SER A 126 -7.89 -32.73 -40.82
N GLU A 127 -6.94 -33.21 -40.02
CA GLU A 127 -5.96 -34.22 -40.41
C GLU A 127 -6.61 -35.61 -40.58
N GLU A 128 -7.53 -35.97 -39.68
CA GLU A 128 -8.32 -37.21 -39.80
C GLU A 128 -9.15 -37.25 -41.09
N ARG A 129 -9.65 -36.09 -41.53
CA ARG A 129 -10.41 -35.97 -42.79
C ARG A 129 -9.55 -36.04 -44.05
N LYS A 130 -8.23 -35.87 -43.95
CA LYS A 130 -7.29 -36.01 -45.08
C LYS A 130 -6.70 -37.42 -45.21
N LYS A 131 -6.87 -38.27 -44.19
CA LYS A 131 -6.41 -39.67 -44.18
C LYS A 131 -7.48 -40.67 -44.67
N VAL A 132 -8.66 -40.20 -45.03
CA VAL A 132 -9.75 -40.96 -45.69
C VAL A 132 -9.82 -40.53 -47.15
#